data_AF-A0A1D1ZX96-F1
#
_entry.id   AF-A0A1D1ZX96-F1
#
_cell.length_a   1.000
_cell.length_b   1.000
_cell.length_c   1.000
_cell.angle_alpha   90.00
_cell.angle_beta   90.00
_cell.angle_gamma   90.00
#
_symmetry.space_group_name_H-M   'P 1'
#
loop_
_entity.id
_entity.type
_entity.pdbx_description
1 polymer ?
#
loop_
_entity_poly.entity_id
_entity_poly.type
_entity_poly.pdbx_seq_one_letter_code
_entity_poly.pdbx_strand_id
1 'polypeptide(L)'
;MGIRDLRDLTMDDLMACKMTAQEAGPTAMRLKEVLEGADALPLPQLWRLVSKHVLHPDLPFPLHVKLYKAAYAGWDGEAQGPPPSWVPDPDAMRDTNIARFMQEWKGSELWRRLRTGDPTQDWPLLQQISFEDPESFWPAVLQRLRIRFHSVPSRVLARHADPDQVSWFPGARLNVAECALAGRDPDRPAVVWAEEGTPTELHTLSLGALAQRAQHVADALRAAGFQPGAAELGVGTASAPGRLPSPRRAPPRLHTPCAA
;
A
#
# COMPACT_ATOMS: atom_id res chain seq x y z
N MET A 1 15.44 21.13 31.19
CA MET A 1 15.27 22.35 30.37
C MET A 1 15.01 21.86 28.95
N GLY A 2 13.83 22.12 28.39
CA GLY A 2 13.46 21.61 27.06
C GLY A 2 14.23 22.38 25.99
N ILE A 3 14.99 21.65 25.16
CA ILE A 3 15.67 22.21 23.99
C ILE A 3 14.60 22.80 23.07
N ARG A 4 14.77 24.07 22.70
CA ARG A 4 13.82 24.82 21.87
C ARG A 4 14.21 24.84 20.40
N ASP A 5 15.46 24.54 20.08
CA ASP A 5 15.97 24.46 18.71
C ASP A 5 17.11 23.41 18.64
N LEU A 6 17.25 22.74 17.50
CA LEU A 6 18.36 21.82 17.23
C LEU A 6 19.73 22.52 17.32
N ARG A 7 19.81 23.81 17.03
CA ARG A 7 21.05 24.61 17.08
C ARG A 7 21.53 24.87 18.50
N ASP A 8 20.65 24.76 19.48
CA ASP A 8 20.96 24.96 20.91
C ASP A 8 21.48 23.68 21.59
N LEU A 9 21.61 22.57 20.84
CA LEU A 9 22.10 21.31 21.38
C LEU A 9 23.55 21.42 21.85
N THR A 10 23.76 21.13 23.12
CA THR A 10 25.09 21.12 23.75
C THR A 10 25.73 19.74 23.70
N MET A 11 27.04 19.66 23.96
CA MET A 11 27.72 18.38 24.13
C MET A 11 27.12 17.58 25.30
N ASP A 12 26.77 18.26 26.39
CA ASP A 12 26.11 17.64 27.56
C ASP A 12 24.75 17.03 27.18
N ASP A 13 24.00 17.69 26.29
CA ASP A 13 22.74 17.15 25.78
C ASP A 13 22.90 15.86 25.00
N LEU A 14 23.97 15.74 24.21
CA LEU A 14 24.29 14.53 23.45
C LEU A 14 24.76 13.41 24.37
N MET A 15 25.64 13.72 25.32
CA MET A 15 26.13 12.75 26.31
C MET A 15 24.98 12.22 27.19
N ALA A 16 24.00 13.06 27.53
CA ALA A 16 22.78 12.66 28.25
C ALA A 16 21.92 11.65 27.46
N CYS A 17 22.11 11.52 26.15
CA CYS A 17 21.45 10.53 25.29
C CYS A 17 22.19 9.18 25.24
N LYS A 18 23.07 8.88 26.20
CA LYS A 18 23.89 7.66 26.27
C LYS A 18 24.92 7.55 25.12
N MET A 19 25.35 8.69 24.58
CA MET A 19 26.43 8.73 23.62
C MET A 19 27.78 8.69 24.32
N THR A 20 28.77 8.08 23.68
CA THR A 20 30.18 8.24 24.05
C THR A 20 30.72 9.57 23.51
N ALA A 21 31.82 10.07 24.09
CA ALA A 21 32.48 11.28 23.59
C ALA A 21 32.98 11.12 22.15
N GLN A 22 33.35 9.89 21.76
CA GLN A 22 33.81 9.55 20.41
C GLN A 22 32.68 9.60 19.37
N GLU A 23 31.43 9.35 19.77
CA GLU A 23 30.24 9.47 18.91
C GLU A 23 29.68 10.89 18.91
N ALA A 24 29.63 11.53 20.08
CA ALA A 24 28.97 12.83 20.26
C ALA A 24 29.64 13.95 19.45
N GLY A 25 30.98 13.96 19.37
CA GLY A 25 31.75 14.93 18.57
C GLY A 25 31.38 14.90 17.08
N PRO A 26 31.56 13.76 16.38
CA PRO A 26 31.17 13.61 14.98
C PRO A 26 29.69 13.89 14.72
N THR A 27 28.78 13.43 15.58
CA THR A 27 27.35 13.70 15.43
C THR A 27 27.04 15.20 15.55
N ALA A 28 27.65 15.90 16.51
CA ALA A 28 27.48 17.35 16.66
C ALA A 28 28.00 18.12 15.45
N MET A 29 29.17 17.74 14.93
CA MET A 29 29.75 18.33 13.73
C MET A 29 28.83 18.10 12.52
N ARG A 30 28.37 16.86 12.33
CA ARG A 30 27.47 16.52 11.23
C ARG A 30 26.13 17.23 11.32
N LEU A 31 25.58 17.38 12.52
CA LEU A 31 24.35 18.13 12.75
C LEU A 31 24.54 19.60 12.36
N LYS A 32 25.66 20.24 12.73
CA LYS A 32 25.95 21.63 12.32
C LYS A 32 26.03 21.77 10.81
N GLU A 33 26.79 20.91 10.14
CA GLU A 33 26.89 20.90 8.66
C GLU A 33 25.52 20.78 7.98
N VAL A 34 24.64 19.91 8.50
CA VAL A 34 23.30 19.69 7.92
C VAL A 34 22.37 20.89 8.17
N LEU A 35 22.58 21.62 9.27
CA LEU A 35 21.78 22.80 9.62
C LEU A 35 22.26 24.08 8.94
N GLU A 36 23.47 24.10 8.36
CA GLU A 36 23.99 25.25 7.62
C GLU A 36 23.07 25.59 6.44
N GLY A 37 22.49 26.80 6.47
CA GLY A 37 21.58 27.28 5.42
C GLY A 37 20.15 26.69 5.50
N ALA A 38 19.82 25.93 6.54
CA ALA A 38 18.50 25.31 6.71
C ALA A 38 17.49 26.20 7.48
N ASP A 39 17.83 27.46 7.76
CA ASP A 39 17.04 28.35 8.65
C ASP A 39 15.65 28.68 8.12
N ALA A 40 15.47 28.71 6.79
CA ALA A 40 14.20 29.02 6.16
C ALA A 40 13.34 27.78 5.85
N LEU A 41 13.81 26.57 6.18
CA LEU A 41 13.09 25.33 5.85
C LEU A 41 11.90 25.12 6.79
N PRO A 42 10.75 24.66 6.27
CA PRO A 42 9.67 24.15 7.11
C PRO A 42 10.15 23.01 8.01
N LEU A 43 9.63 22.93 9.24
CA LEU A 43 10.06 21.94 10.25
C LEU A 43 10.06 20.48 9.73
N PRO A 44 9.07 20.01 8.93
CA PRO A 44 9.13 18.66 8.36
C PRO A 44 10.31 18.45 7.41
N GLN A 45 10.69 19.47 6.63
CA GLN A 45 11.83 19.40 5.73
C GLN A 45 13.16 19.45 6.50
N LEU A 46 13.22 20.24 7.57
CA LEU A 46 14.34 20.27 8.51
C LEU A 46 14.54 18.90 9.17
N TRP A 47 13.46 18.30 9.69
CA TRP A 47 13.51 16.97 10.28
C TRP A 47 14.01 15.92 9.29
N ARG A 48 13.52 15.94 8.04
CA ARG A 48 13.98 15.02 6.99
C ARG A 48 15.49 15.09 6.76
N LEU A 49 16.05 16.31 6.71
CA LEU A 49 17.49 16.52 6.56
C LEU A 49 18.25 15.87 7.72
N VAL A 50 17.84 16.14 8.96
CA VAL A 50 18.46 15.59 10.17
C VAL A 50 18.34 14.06 10.18
N SER A 51 17.14 13.52 9.95
CA SER A 51 16.90 12.09 9.99
C SER A 51 17.69 11.32 8.92
N LYS A 52 17.90 11.93 7.75
CA LYS A 52 18.59 11.30 6.61
C LYS A 52 20.11 11.41 6.69
N HIS A 53 20.64 12.49 7.24
CA HIS A 53 22.07 12.81 7.15
C HIS A 53 22.82 12.83 8.48
N VAL A 54 22.11 12.77 9.61
CA VAL A 54 22.70 12.74 10.96
C VAL A 54 22.41 11.40 11.65
N LEU A 55 21.19 10.88 11.54
CA LEU A 55 20.77 9.67 12.25
C LEU A 55 21.12 8.38 11.48
N HIS A 56 21.54 7.34 12.21
CA HIS A 56 21.66 5.97 11.72
C HIS A 56 21.24 4.97 12.83
N PRO A 57 20.92 3.70 12.48
CA PRO A 57 20.38 2.73 13.42
C PRO A 57 21.26 2.43 14.64
N ASP A 58 22.58 2.58 14.52
CA ASP A 58 23.51 2.27 15.62
C ASP A 58 23.57 3.40 16.66
N LEU A 59 23.02 4.59 16.38
CA LEU A 59 22.95 5.67 17.37
C LEU A 59 21.90 5.36 18.45
N PRO A 60 22.16 5.73 19.72
CA PRO A 60 21.22 5.48 20.81
C PRO A 60 19.84 6.08 20.57
N PHE A 61 18.78 5.28 20.70
CA PHE A 61 17.39 5.74 20.53
C PHE A 61 17.02 7.04 21.30
N PRO A 62 17.50 7.28 22.54
CA PRO A 62 17.27 8.56 23.23
C PRO A 62 17.74 9.80 22.45
N LEU A 63 18.77 9.67 21.61
CA LEU A 63 19.20 10.74 20.70
C LEU A 63 18.16 11.00 19.61
N HIS A 64 17.66 9.96 18.95
CA HIS A 64 16.64 10.08 17.91
C HIS A 64 15.42 10.85 18.43
N VAL A 65 14.95 10.48 19.63
CA VAL A 65 13.82 11.16 20.29
C VAL A 65 14.16 12.61 20.64
N LYS A 66 15.37 12.89 21.12
CA LYS A 66 15.79 14.25 21.48
C LYS A 66 15.85 15.15 20.25
N LEU A 67 16.49 14.70 19.17
CA LEU A 67 16.56 15.46 17.92
C LEU A 67 15.17 15.67 17.31
N TYR A 68 14.32 14.65 17.32
CA TYR A 68 12.94 14.76 16.84
C TYR A 68 12.15 15.85 17.58
N LYS A 69 12.19 15.84 18.92
CA LYS A 69 11.50 16.84 19.74
C LYS A 69 12.07 18.25 19.53
N ALA A 70 13.38 18.37 19.38
CA ALA A 70 14.01 19.66 19.11
C ALA A 70 13.66 20.19 17.71
N ALA A 71 13.62 19.33 16.69
CA ALA A 71 13.25 19.69 15.31
C ALA A 71 11.82 20.22 15.22
N TYR A 72 10.92 19.71 16.05
CA TYR A 72 9.50 20.07 16.09
C TYR A 72 9.12 20.90 17.32
N ALA A 73 10.06 21.58 17.97
CA ALA A 73 9.78 22.34 19.19
C ALA A 73 8.72 23.45 19.01
N GLY A 74 8.61 24.00 17.79
CA GLY A 74 7.59 24.98 17.40
C GLY A 74 6.39 24.40 16.64
N TRP A 75 6.21 23.08 16.60
CA TRP A 75 5.11 22.45 15.87
C TRP A 75 3.78 22.66 16.58
N ASP A 76 2.79 23.19 15.87
CA ASP A 76 1.42 23.33 16.37
C ASP A 76 0.67 22.01 16.22
N GLY A 77 0.74 21.19 17.27
CA GLY A 77 0.07 19.90 17.31
C GLY A 77 -1.46 19.97 17.38
N GLU A 78 -2.03 21.09 17.84
CA GLU A 78 -3.48 21.27 17.91
C GLU A 78 -4.07 21.56 16.53
N ALA A 79 -3.41 22.42 15.74
CA ALA A 79 -3.87 22.76 14.40
C ALA A 79 -3.48 21.72 13.33
N GLN A 80 -2.31 21.09 13.45
CA GLN A 80 -1.74 20.25 12.38
C GLN A 80 -1.69 18.76 12.73
N GLY A 81 -2.08 18.38 13.95
CA GLY A 81 -1.96 17.01 14.45
C GLY A 81 -0.52 16.63 14.82
N PRO A 82 -0.23 15.33 15.04
CA PRO A 82 1.10 14.90 15.44
C PRO A 82 2.15 15.20 14.35
N PRO A 83 3.37 15.64 14.72
CA PRO A 83 4.41 15.87 13.72
C PRO A 83 4.76 14.57 12.97
N PRO A 84 5.13 14.65 11.69
CA PRO A 84 5.46 13.47 10.91
C PRO A 84 6.86 12.96 11.24
N SER A 85 6.96 11.69 11.63
CA SER A 85 8.25 11.00 11.87
C SER A 85 9.03 10.72 10.58
N TRP A 86 8.35 10.68 9.43
CA TRP A 86 8.95 10.48 8.13
C TRP A 86 8.34 11.42 7.11
N VAL A 87 9.18 12.01 6.25
CA VAL A 87 8.79 12.94 5.20
C VAL A 87 9.46 12.50 3.90
N PRO A 88 8.70 12.32 2.81
CA PRO A 88 9.27 11.88 1.54
C PRO A 88 10.23 12.92 0.96
N ASP A 89 11.17 12.46 0.15
CA ASP A 89 12.06 13.31 -0.64
C ASP A 89 11.28 13.92 -1.82
N PRO A 90 11.40 15.23 -2.12
CA PRO A 90 10.55 15.88 -3.11
C PRO A 90 10.85 15.40 -4.52
N ASP A 91 12.10 15.02 -4.81
CA ASP A 91 12.46 14.48 -6.11
C ASP A 91 11.92 13.05 -6.24
N ALA A 92 12.01 12.24 -5.18
CA ALA A 92 11.38 10.93 -5.16
C ALA A 92 9.84 11.01 -5.33
N MET A 93 9.19 12.07 -4.82
CA MET A 93 7.75 12.30 -5.04
C MET A 93 7.43 12.52 -6.52
N ARG A 94 8.28 13.23 -7.28
CA ARG A 94 8.10 13.49 -8.71
C ARG A 94 8.21 12.21 -9.55
N ASP A 95 8.97 11.23 -9.09
CA ASP A 95 9.17 9.96 -9.79
C ASP A 95 8.05 8.92 -9.54
N THR A 96 7.08 9.26 -8.69
CA THR A 96 5.96 8.36 -8.37
C THR A 96 5.03 8.13 -9.57
N ASN A 97 4.35 6.98 -9.58
CA ASN A 97 3.34 6.67 -10.60
C ASN A 97 2.19 7.69 -10.62
N ILE A 98 1.84 8.26 -9.45
CA ILE A 98 0.78 9.26 -9.31
C ILE A 98 1.22 10.63 -9.83
N ALA A 99 2.48 11.04 -9.59
CA ALA A 99 3.03 12.25 -10.17
C ALA A 99 3.05 12.16 -11.71
N ARG A 100 3.49 11.03 -12.26
CA ARG A 100 3.43 10.77 -13.70
C ARG A 100 1.98 10.79 -14.23
N PHE A 101 1.03 10.24 -13.48
CA PHE A 101 -0.39 10.32 -13.86
C PHE A 101 -0.89 11.77 -13.92
N MET A 102 -0.60 12.58 -12.89
CA MET A 102 -0.99 14.00 -12.85
C MET A 102 -0.39 14.81 -14.01
N GLN A 103 0.86 14.51 -14.39
CA GLN A 103 1.51 15.17 -15.52
C GLN A 103 0.87 14.83 -16.87
N GLU A 104 0.50 13.56 -17.08
CA GLU A 104 -0.05 13.06 -18.35
C GLU A 104 -1.58 13.27 -18.47
N TRP A 105 -2.27 13.36 -17.34
CA TRP A 105 -3.73 13.42 -17.31
C TRP A 105 -4.25 14.77 -17.79
N LYS A 106 -5.01 14.74 -18.88
CA LYS A 106 -5.66 15.92 -19.46
C LYS A 106 -6.83 16.42 -18.60
N GLY A 107 -7.47 15.54 -17.85
CA GLY A 107 -8.49 15.84 -16.84
C GLY A 107 -9.70 16.65 -17.29
N SER A 108 -10.48 17.08 -16.30
CA SER A 108 -11.61 17.99 -16.46
C SER A 108 -11.13 19.42 -16.77
N GLU A 109 -12.05 20.32 -17.08
CA GLU A 109 -11.72 21.74 -17.25
C GLU A 109 -11.15 22.36 -15.96
N LEU A 110 -11.68 21.98 -14.80
CA LEU A 110 -11.19 22.44 -13.51
C LEU A 110 -9.71 22.06 -13.29
N TRP A 111 -9.36 20.80 -13.60
CA TRP A 111 -7.97 20.32 -13.52
C TRP A 111 -7.04 21.16 -14.40
N ARG A 112 -7.41 21.36 -15.67
CA ARG A 112 -6.58 22.11 -16.63
C ARG A 112 -6.37 23.57 -16.23
N ARG A 113 -7.36 24.18 -15.58
CA ARG A 113 -7.32 25.59 -15.18
C ARG A 113 -6.50 25.83 -13.93
N LEU A 114 -6.56 24.91 -12.96
CA LEU A 114 -6.01 25.14 -11.62
C LEU A 114 -4.68 24.42 -11.36
N ARG A 115 -4.34 23.39 -12.14
CA ARG A 115 -3.08 22.67 -11.94
C ARG A 115 -1.87 23.59 -12.15
N THR A 116 -0.87 23.42 -11.31
CA THR A 116 0.38 24.18 -11.29
C THR A 116 1.48 23.48 -12.08
N GLY A 117 1.39 22.15 -12.25
CA GLY A 117 2.45 21.33 -12.81
C GLY A 117 3.37 20.70 -11.75
N ASP A 118 3.29 21.15 -10.50
CA ASP A 118 3.97 20.52 -9.37
C ASP A 118 3.06 19.46 -8.73
N PRO A 119 3.42 18.16 -8.76
CA PRO A 119 2.67 17.08 -8.14
C PRO A 119 2.30 17.30 -6.67
N THR A 120 3.16 18.00 -5.92
CA THR A 120 2.96 18.24 -4.49
C THR A 120 1.84 19.25 -4.22
N GLN A 121 1.72 20.25 -5.10
CA GLN A 121 0.67 21.28 -5.04
C GLN A 121 -0.61 20.83 -5.74
N ASP A 122 -0.49 19.96 -6.74
CA ASP A 122 -1.62 19.50 -7.54
C ASP A 122 -2.36 18.32 -6.87
N TRP A 123 -1.76 17.65 -5.88
CA TRP A 123 -2.37 16.50 -5.19
C TRP A 123 -3.73 16.81 -4.54
N PRO A 124 -3.90 17.90 -3.75
CA PRO A 124 -5.21 18.24 -3.18
C PRO A 124 -6.28 18.46 -4.24
N LEU A 125 -5.93 19.11 -5.35
CA LEU A 125 -6.84 19.32 -6.47
C LEU A 125 -7.24 18.00 -7.13
N LEU A 126 -6.28 17.09 -7.34
CA LEU A 126 -6.57 15.76 -7.90
C LEU A 126 -7.51 14.98 -6.98
N GLN A 127 -7.23 14.98 -5.67
CA GLN A 127 -8.04 14.31 -4.66
C GLN A 127 -9.47 14.85 -4.68
N GLN A 128 -9.64 16.17 -4.68
CA GLN A 128 -10.96 16.81 -4.76
C GLN A 128 -11.72 16.35 -6.01
N ILE A 129 -11.09 16.42 -7.20
CA ILE A 129 -11.74 16.03 -8.45
C ILE A 129 -12.10 14.53 -8.46
N SER A 130 -11.24 13.66 -7.91
CA SER A 130 -11.52 12.22 -7.83
C SER A 130 -12.80 11.88 -7.07
N PHE A 131 -13.21 12.76 -6.15
CA PHE A 131 -14.44 12.64 -5.37
C PHE A 131 -15.62 13.37 -6.02
N GLU A 132 -15.42 14.61 -6.45
CA GLU A 132 -16.48 15.48 -6.97
C GLU A 132 -16.91 15.12 -8.40
N ASP A 133 -15.97 14.67 -9.23
CA ASP A 133 -16.19 14.30 -10.63
C ASP A 133 -15.54 12.95 -10.96
N PRO A 134 -16.10 11.84 -10.43
CA PRO A 134 -15.58 10.51 -10.70
C PRO A 134 -15.69 10.12 -12.19
N GLU A 135 -16.64 10.71 -12.93
CA GLU A 135 -16.87 10.42 -14.35
C GLU A 135 -15.68 10.88 -15.23
N SER A 136 -15.00 11.97 -14.89
CA SER A 136 -13.79 12.39 -15.62
C SER A 136 -12.52 11.70 -15.11
N PHE A 137 -12.46 11.36 -13.82
CA PHE A 137 -11.27 10.80 -13.18
C PHE A 137 -11.05 9.31 -13.49
N TRP A 138 -12.05 8.47 -13.20
CA TRP A 138 -11.88 7.02 -13.24
C TRP A 138 -11.59 6.42 -14.62
N PRO A 139 -12.16 6.89 -15.74
CA PRO A 139 -11.84 6.33 -17.05
C PRO A 139 -10.34 6.44 -17.37
N ALA A 140 -9.71 7.56 -16.99
CA ALA A 140 -8.27 7.75 -17.18
C ALA A 140 -7.43 6.80 -16.31
N VAL A 141 -7.86 6.56 -15.06
CA VAL A 141 -7.22 5.60 -14.16
C VAL A 141 -7.32 4.18 -14.72
N LEU A 142 -8.52 3.75 -15.12
CA LEU A 142 -8.77 2.41 -15.67
C LEU A 142 -7.99 2.18 -16.98
N GLN A 143 -7.91 3.19 -17.83
CA GLN A 143 -7.08 3.14 -19.03
C GLN A 143 -5.59 2.98 -18.68
N ARG A 144 -5.08 3.74 -17.70
CA ARG A 144 -3.69 3.64 -17.25
C ARG A 144 -3.37 2.26 -16.65
N LEU A 145 -4.30 1.71 -15.88
CA LEU A 145 -4.21 0.35 -15.33
C LEU A 145 -4.41 -0.74 -16.40
N ARG A 146 -4.82 -0.35 -17.62
CA ARG A 146 -5.10 -1.23 -18.76
C ARG A 146 -6.19 -2.26 -18.42
N ILE A 147 -7.21 -1.84 -17.68
CA ILE A 147 -8.39 -2.66 -17.38
C ILE A 147 -9.16 -2.91 -18.68
N ARG A 148 -9.49 -4.18 -18.93
CA ARG A 148 -10.18 -4.62 -20.15
C ARG A 148 -11.63 -4.92 -19.82
N PHE A 149 -12.53 -4.20 -20.47
CA PHE A 149 -13.96 -4.44 -20.37
C PHE A 149 -14.43 -5.28 -21.58
N HIS A 150 -15.17 -6.34 -21.31
CA HIS A 150 -16.00 -7.05 -22.30
C HIS A 150 -17.27 -6.26 -22.60
N SER A 151 -17.77 -5.53 -21.61
CA SER A 151 -18.87 -4.58 -21.76
C SER A 151 -18.48 -3.32 -21.02
N VAL A 152 -18.43 -2.19 -21.74
CA VAL A 152 -18.04 -0.90 -21.17
C VAL A 152 -19.16 -0.43 -20.23
N PRO A 153 -18.84 0.13 -19.05
CA PRO A 153 -19.85 0.70 -18.16
C PRO A 153 -20.64 1.81 -18.84
N SER A 154 -21.93 1.95 -18.51
CA SER A 154 -22.74 3.08 -18.97
C SER A 154 -22.37 4.40 -18.30
N ARG A 155 -21.80 4.33 -17.08
CA ARG A 155 -21.27 5.45 -16.30
C ARG A 155 -20.31 4.95 -15.21
N VAL A 156 -19.55 5.83 -14.58
CA VAL A 156 -18.65 5.45 -13.49
C VAL A 156 -19.39 5.20 -12.19
N LEU A 157 -20.29 6.10 -11.79
CA LEU A 157 -20.96 6.02 -10.49
C LEU A 157 -22.45 6.32 -10.63
N ALA A 158 -23.29 5.33 -10.33
CA ALA A 158 -24.72 5.52 -10.11
C ALA A 158 -25.00 5.65 -8.62
N ARG A 159 -25.46 6.84 -8.21
CA ARG A 159 -25.97 7.10 -6.86
C ARG A 159 -27.46 6.83 -6.84
N HIS A 160 -27.94 6.20 -5.77
CA HIS A 160 -29.36 5.93 -5.53
C HIS A 160 -29.87 6.82 -4.40
N ALA A 161 -31.20 6.85 -4.21
CA ALA A 161 -31.81 7.63 -3.13
C ALA A 161 -31.43 7.11 -1.75
N ASP A 162 -31.22 5.79 -1.64
CA ASP A 162 -30.67 5.13 -0.46
C ASP A 162 -29.13 5.27 -0.47
N PRO A 163 -28.52 5.92 0.54
CA PRO A 163 -27.07 6.09 0.61
C PRO A 163 -26.29 4.77 0.74
N ASP A 164 -26.92 3.69 1.21
CA ASP A 164 -26.29 2.36 1.29
C ASP A 164 -26.26 1.66 -0.08
N GLN A 165 -26.98 2.20 -1.07
CA GLN A 165 -27.02 1.69 -2.43
C GLN A 165 -26.16 2.55 -3.34
N VAL A 166 -25.02 1.99 -3.74
CA VAL A 166 -24.10 2.60 -4.70
C VAL A 166 -23.71 1.57 -5.73
N SER A 167 -23.78 1.93 -7.02
CA SER A 167 -23.34 1.05 -8.10
C SER A 167 -22.20 1.70 -8.87
N TRP A 168 -21.02 1.11 -8.74
CA TRP A 168 -19.84 1.47 -9.54
C TRP A 168 -19.87 0.71 -10.87
N PHE A 169 -19.58 1.42 -11.95
CA PHE A 169 -19.47 0.88 -13.31
C PHE A 169 -20.68 0.01 -13.74
N PRO A 170 -21.94 0.49 -13.58
CA PRO A 170 -23.12 -0.28 -13.95
C PRO A 170 -23.06 -0.77 -15.41
N GLY A 171 -23.44 -2.02 -15.61
CA GLY A 171 -23.40 -2.69 -16.92
C GLY A 171 -22.01 -3.15 -17.35
N ALA A 172 -20.95 -2.80 -16.62
CA ALA A 172 -19.61 -3.27 -16.95
C ALA A 172 -19.50 -4.78 -16.79
N ARG A 173 -18.82 -5.42 -17.74
CA ARG A 173 -18.38 -6.81 -17.64
C ARG A 173 -16.89 -6.88 -17.90
N LEU A 174 -16.17 -7.58 -17.04
CA LEU A 174 -14.74 -7.83 -17.17
C LEU A 174 -14.39 -9.19 -16.59
N ASN A 175 -13.20 -9.69 -16.91
CA ASN A 175 -12.60 -10.83 -16.25
C ASN A 175 -11.30 -10.38 -15.55
N VAL A 176 -11.23 -10.58 -14.22
CA VAL A 176 -10.08 -10.14 -13.42
C VAL A 176 -8.81 -10.91 -13.77
N ALA A 177 -8.91 -12.24 -13.98
CA ALA A 177 -7.78 -13.06 -14.36
C ALA A 177 -7.23 -12.64 -15.74
N GLU A 178 -8.10 -12.30 -16.69
CA GLU A 178 -7.68 -11.74 -17.97
C GLU A 178 -6.99 -10.37 -17.79
N CYS A 179 -7.54 -9.47 -16.99
CA CYS A 179 -6.93 -8.17 -16.73
C CYS A 179 -5.52 -8.32 -16.10
N ALA A 180 -5.32 -9.34 -15.26
CA ALA A 180 -4.05 -9.61 -14.61
C ALA A 180 -3.03 -10.30 -15.54
N LEU A 181 -3.47 -11.24 -16.39
CA LEU A 181 -2.58 -12.17 -17.10
C LEU A 181 -2.39 -11.85 -18.59
N ALA A 182 -3.32 -11.14 -19.23
CA ALA A 182 -3.32 -10.97 -20.68
C ALA A 182 -2.60 -9.69 -21.17
N GLY A 183 -1.98 -9.78 -22.37
CA GLY A 183 -1.36 -8.64 -23.05
C GLY A 183 -0.15 -8.06 -22.31
N ARG A 184 0.68 -8.96 -21.78
CA ARG A 184 1.99 -8.72 -21.19
C ARG A 184 2.94 -9.81 -21.70
N ASP A 185 4.23 -9.59 -21.54
CA ASP A 185 5.25 -10.58 -21.86
C ASP A 185 5.05 -11.86 -21.04
N PRO A 186 4.83 -13.04 -21.68
CA PRO A 186 4.60 -14.29 -20.98
C PRO A 186 5.83 -14.78 -20.21
N ASP A 187 7.04 -14.35 -20.57
CA ASP A 187 8.29 -14.78 -19.94
C ASP A 187 8.63 -13.95 -18.70
N ARG A 188 7.90 -12.86 -18.46
CA ARG A 188 8.10 -12.01 -17.28
C ARG A 188 7.77 -12.77 -15.99
N PRO A 189 8.58 -12.61 -14.92
CA PRO A 189 8.24 -13.11 -13.58
C PRO A 189 6.88 -12.60 -13.10
N ALA A 190 6.01 -13.51 -12.65
CA ALA A 190 4.70 -13.20 -12.07
C ALA A 190 4.63 -13.50 -10.57
N VAL A 191 5.21 -14.63 -10.15
CA VAL A 191 5.31 -15.01 -8.74
C VAL A 191 6.76 -15.37 -8.45
N VAL A 192 7.32 -14.78 -7.38
CA VAL A 192 8.62 -15.14 -6.83
C VAL A 192 8.37 -15.60 -5.40
N TRP A 193 8.86 -16.79 -5.05
CA TRP A 193 8.67 -17.37 -3.71
C TRP A 193 9.92 -18.14 -3.29
N ALA A 194 10.07 -18.35 -1.98
CA ALA A 194 11.05 -19.27 -1.41
C ALA A 194 10.30 -20.32 -0.57
N GLU A 195 10.89 -21.50 -0.42
CA GLU A 195 10.39 -22.48 0.54
C GLU A 195 10.86 -22.12 1.96
N GLU A 196 10.07 -22.50 2.96
CA GLU A 196 10.38 -22.20 4.36
C GLU A 196 11.72 -22.80 4.81
N GLY A 197 12.07 -23.99 4.29
CA GLY A 197 13.33 -24.66 4.58
C GLY A 197 14.55 -24.06 3.87
N THR A 198 14.35 -23.27 2.81
CA THR A 198 15.40 -22.69 1.98
C THR A 198 15.09 -21.23 1.61
N PRO A 199 14.99 -20.31 2.59
CA PRO A 199 14.51 -18.94 2.37
C PRO A 199 15.41 -18.10 1.45
N THR A 200 16.65 -18.54 1.21
CA THR A 200 17.60 -17.90 0.30
C THR A 200 17.47 -18.39 -1.15
N GLU A 201 16.77 -19.50 -1.39
CA GLU A 201 16.57 -20.06 -2.72
C GLU A 201 15.24 -19.54 -3.30
N LEU A 202 15.35 -18.64 -4.28
CA LEU A 202 14.19 -18.04 -4.92
C LEU A 202 13.75 -18.86 -6.14
N HIS A 203 12.49 -19.26 -6.14
CA HIS A 203 11.80 -19.81 -7.29
C HIS A 203 11.03 -18.72 -8.01
N THR A 204 10.87 -18.87 -9.32
CA THR A 204 10.11 -17.92 -10.15
C THR A 204 9.14 -18.67 -11.06
N LEU A 205 7.91 -18.16 -11.13
CA LEU A 205 6.89 -18.61 -12.06
C LEU A 205 6.61 -17.47 -13.02
N SER A 206 6.79 -17.73 -14.32
CA SER A 206 6.50 -16.74 -15.36
C SER A 206 4.99 -16.50 -15.50
N LEU A 207 4.63 -15.38 -16.10
CA LEU A 207 3.24 -15.02 -16.34
C LEU A 207 2.52 -16.05 -17.23
N GLY A 208 3.18 -16.55 -18.26
CA GLY A 208 2.64 -17.58 -19.15
C GLY A 208 2.39 -18.90 -18.42
N ALA A 209 3.34 -19.33 -17.58
CA ALA A 209 3.19 -20.53 -16.77
C ALA A 209 2.08 -20.38 -15.72
N LEU A 210 1.95 -19.21 -15.10
CA LEU A 210 0.84 -18.91 -14.19
C LEU A 210 -0.51 -18.95 -14.92
N ALA A 211 -0.59 -18.37 -16.13
CA ALA A 211 -1.81 -18.37 -16.93
C ALA A 211 -2.26 -19.79 -17.31
N GLN A 212 -1.31 -20.66 -17.70
CA GLN A 212 -1.60 -22.07 -17.98
C GLN A 212 -2.13 -22.80 -16.74
N ARG A 213 -1.49 -22.60 -15.57
CA ARG A 213 -1.96 -23.20 -14.30
C ARG A 213 -3.35 -22.70 -13.90
N ALA A 214 -3.60 -21.40 -14.03
CA ALA A 214 -4.91 -20.81 -13.77
C ALA A 214 -5.99 -21.39 -14.70
N GLN A 215 -5.66 -21.59 -15.98
CA GLN A 215 -6.56 -22.22 -16.94
C GLN A 215 -6.86 -23.67 -16.55
N HIS A 216 -5.86 -24.46 -16.18
CA HIS A 216 -6.07 -25.85 -15.74
C HIS A 216 -6.99 -25.94 -14.51
N VAL A 217 -6.83 -25.04 -13.53
CA VAL A 217 -7.72 -24.99 -12.36
C VAL A 217 -9.14 -24.59 -12.78
N ALA A 218 -9.29 -23.58 -13.64
CA ALA A 218 -10.59 -23.17 -14.15
C ALA A 218 -11.30 -24.30 -14.93
N ASP A 219 -10.56 -25.11 -15.69
CA ASP A 219 -11.09 -26.27 -16.41
C ASP A 219 -11.60 -27.34 -15.44
N ALA A 220 -10.83 -27.63 -14.38
CA ALA A 220 -11.22 -28.59 -13.36
C ALA A 220 -12.46 -28.15 -12.58
N LEU A 221 -12.56 -26.86 -12.21
CA LEU A 221 -13.74 -26.31 -11.54
C LEU A 221 -14.99 -26.39 -12.43
N ARG A 222 -14.85 -26.08 -13.72
CA ARG A 222 -15.95 -26.23 -14.69
C ARG A 222 -16.38 -27.69 -14.84
N ALA A 223 -15.43 -28.63 -14.90
CA ALA A 223 -15.71 -30.06 -14.95
C ALA A 223 -16.40 -30.57 -13.67
N ALA A 224 -16.11 -29.96 -12.52
CA ALA A 224 -16.78 -30.21 -11.24
C ALA A 224 -18.16 -29.53 -11.12
N GLY A 225 -18.62 -28.79 -12.15
CA GLY A 225 -19.96 -28.20 -12.21
C GLY A 225 -20.07 -26.77 -11.66
N PHE A 226 -18.97 -26.14 -11.25
CA PHE A 226 -19.00 -24.75 -10.75
C PHE A 226 -19.47 -23.78 -11.85
N GLN A 227 -20.39 -22.89 -11.46
CA GLN A 227 -20.96 -21.84 -12.31
C GLN A 227 -20.59 -20.46 -11.79
N PRO A 228 -20.57 -19.42 -12.65
CA PRO A 228 -20.40 -18.04 -12.19
C PRO A 228 -21.37 -17.69 -11.05
N GLY A 229 -20.85 -17.15 -9.95
CA GLY A 229 -21.63 -16.80 -8.75
C GLY A 229 -21.73 -17.90 -7.69
N ALA A 230 -21.22 -19.12 -7.96
CA ALA A 230 -21.00 -20.10 -6.90
C ALA A 230 -19.89 -19.60 -5.96
N ALA A 231 -20.16 -19.55 -4.66
CA ALA A 231 -19.17 -19.19 -3.66
C ALA A 231 -18.19 -20.35 -3.44
N GLU A 232 -16.90 -20.10 -3.62
CA GLU A 232 -15.86 -21.03 -3.18
C GLU A 232 -15.58 -20.77 -1.70
N LEU A 233 -15.87 -21.75 -0.84
CA LEU A 233 -15.28 -21.81 0.49
C LEU A 233 -13.79 -22.09 0.31
N GLY A 234 -12.98 -21.05 0.55
CA GLY A 234 -11.51 -20.96 0.53
C GLY A 234 -10.72 -22.23 0.18
N VAL A 235 -9.83 -22.09 -0.82
CA VAL A 235 -8.77 -23.04 -1.14
C VAL A 235 -8.01 -23.41 0.13
N GLY A 236 -8.32 -24.58 0.69
CA GLY A 236 -7.55 -25.19 1.77
C GLY A 236 -6.18 -25.56 1.23
N THR A 237 -5.19 -24.71 1.46
CA THR A 237 -3.79 -25.06 1.20
C THR A 237 -3.39 -26.19 2.14
N ALA A 238 -3.08 -27.35 1.54
CA ALA A 238 -2.40 -28.52 2.09
C ALA A 238 -2.73 -28.90 3.55
N SER A 239 -3.64 -29.85 3.72
CA SER A 239 -3.54 -30.83 4.81
C SER A 239 -3.70 -32.22 4.22
N ALA A 240 -2.75 -33.10 4.57
CA ALA A 240 -2.57 -34.47 4.11
C ALA A 240 -3.88 -35.31 4.10
N PRO A 241 -3.98 -36.38 3.27
CA PRO A 241 -5.22 -37.13 3.12
C PRO A 241 -5.62 -37.83 4.43
N GLY A 242 -6.55 -37.20 5.15
CA GLY A 242 -7.24 -37.78 6.28
C GLY A 242 -8.18 -38.88 5.81
N ARG A 243 -8.07 -40.05 6.43
CA ARG A 243 -8.86 -41.27 6.20
C ARG A 243 -10.35 -41.01 5.95
N LEU A 244 -10.89 -41.71 4.96
CA LEU A 244 -12.33 -41.87 4.74
C LEU A 244 -13.01 -42.29 6.07
N PRO A 245 -14.14 -41.66 6.46
CA PRO A 245 -14.88 -42.10 7.63
C PRO A 245 -15.49 -43.48 7.37
N SER A 246 -15.26 -44.41 8.30
CA SER A 246 -15.81 -45.77 8.27
C SER A 246 -17.35 -45.75 8.34
N PRO A 247 -18.04 -46.69 7.71
CA PRO A 247 -19.51 -46.73 7.71
C PRO A 247 -20.04 -46.94 9.14
N ARG A 248 -20.97 -46.08 9.54
CA ARG A 248 -21.68 -46.18 10.83
C ARG A 248 -22.36 -47.54 10.94
N ARG A 249 -22.03 -48.30 11.99
CA ARG A 249 -22.74 -49.52 12.39
C ARG A 249 -24.21 -49.18 12.69
N ALA A 250 -25.12 -49.95 12.10
CA ALA A 250 -26.55 -49.90 12.43
C ALA A 250 -26.78 -50.29 13.90
N PRO A 251 -27.77 -49.67 14.59
CA PRO A 251 -28.09 -50.02 15.97
C PRO A 251 -28.75 -51.41 16.06
N PRO A 252 -28.56 -52.14 17.17
CA PRO A 252 -29.09 -53.48 17.35
C PRO A 252 -30.61 -53.48 17.49
N ARG A 253 -31.25 -54.45 16.83
CA ARG A 253 -32.68 -54.75 16.94
C ARG A 253 -33.00 -55.22 18.37
N LEU A 254 -33.81 -54.46 19.10
CA LEU A 254 -34.48 -54.95 20.29
C LEU A 254 -35.76 -55.67 19.85
N HIS A 255 -35.76 -57.00 20.00
CA HIS A 255 -36.96 -57.82 20.03
C HIS A 255 -37.53 -57.79 21.45
N THR A 256 -38.84 -57.55 21.58
CA THR A 256 -39.73 -58.16 22.59
C THR A 256 -41.20 -57.83 22.22
N PRO A 257 -42.19 -58.61 22.69
CA PRO A 257 -43.30 -59.09 21.85
C PRO A 257 -44.69 -58.55 22.24
N CYS A 258 -45.66 -58.84 21.36
CA CYS A 258 -47.12 -58.99 21.57
C CYS A 258 -47.76 -58.47 22.87
N ALA A 259 -48.82 -57.66 22.74
CA ALA A 259 -50.22 -58.11 22.85
C ALA A 259 -51.21 -56.94 22.97
N ALA A 260 -52.40 -57.15 22.38
CA ALA A 260 -53.68 -56.45 22.50
C ALA A 260 -53.78 -55.02 21.94
#